data_AF-A0AAN7D5P3-F1
#
_entry.id   AF-A0AAN7D5P3-F1
#
_cell.length_a   1.000
_cell.length_b   1.000
_cell.length_c   1.000
_cell.angle_alpha   90.00
_cell.angle_beta   90.00
_cell.angle_gamma   90.00
#
_symmetry.space_group_name_H-M   'P 1'
#
loop_
_entity.id
_entity.type
_entity.pdbx_description
1 polymer ?
#
loop_
_entity_poly.entity_id
_entity_poly.type
_entity_poly.pdbx_seq_one_letter_code
_entity_poly.pdbx_strand_id
1 'polypeptide(L)'
;MSASEGDNSYMAMLNNPAINPGPPKETAPTKKAATGPKPSVFSAVEKAKDLLTTASGDVYLTSESDEPFEWINADIKKAQLPITAEELHQLKLIPKELVGEELKIKSIDEFLKEDDYKNIVAAFKEIQKESSDESKVYLLGDVSITVLILCIVQDKQSSKKAIVGLKSLLVQS
;
A
#
# COMPACT_ATOMS: atom_id res chain seq x y z
N MET A 1 70.81 -15.08 7.07
CA MET A 1 69.65 -14.48 7.75
C MET A 1 68.44 -14.83 6.92
N SER A 2 67.57 -15.70 7.43
CA SER A 2 66.39 -16.19 6.71
C SER A 2 65.16 -15.73 7.47
N ALA A 3 64.41 -14.78 6.90
CA ALA A 3 63.15 -14.33 7.45
C ALA A 3 62.25 -13.79 6.33
N SER A 4 61.05 -14.38 6.24
CA SER A 4 59.80 -13.67 5.92
C SER A 4 59.41 -13.45 4.45
N GLU A 5 59.18 -14.52 3.69
CA GLU A 5 58.25 -14.48 2.53
C GLU A 5 56.93 -15.26 2.78
N GLY A 6 56.82 -15.99 3.90
CA GLY A 6 55.66 -16.85 4.19
C GLY A 6 54.45 -16.15 4.84
N ASP A 7 54.62 -14.97 5.44
CA ASP A 7 53.57 -14.34 6.28
C ASP A 7 52.52 -13.57 5.47
N ASN A 8 52.91 -13.02 4.31
CA ASN A 8 52.01 -12.21 3.49
C ASN A 8 50.96 -13.03 2.75
N SER A 9 51.26 -14.31 2.44
CA SER A 9 50.31 -15.19 1.76
C SER A 9 49.23 -15.72 2.69
N TYR A 10 49.54 -15.91 3.97
CA TYR A 10 48.58 -16.44 4.95
C TYR A 10 47.55 -15.37 5.37
N MET A 11 48.01 -14.12 5.59
CA MET A 11 47.14 -12.97 5.86
C MET A 11 46.17 -12.65 4.70
N ALA A 12 46.56 -12.92 3.45
CA ALA A 12 45.71 -12.72 2.28
C ALA A 12 44.58 -13.78 2.16
N MET A 13 44.76 -14.98 2.71
CA MET A 13 43.73 -16.03 2.69
C MET A 13 42.66 -15.84 3.78
N LEU A 14 43.01 -15.23 4.92
CA LEU A 14 42.07 -14.94 6.02
C LEU A 14 41.08 -13.81 5.68
N ASN A 15 41.49 -12.86 4.83
CA ASN A 15 40.65 -11.76 4.37
C ASN A 15 39.99 -12.04 3.01
N ASN A 16 39.83 -13.32 2.64
CA ASN A 16 39.17 -13.68 1.40
C ASN A 16 37.64 -13.47 1.54
N PRO A 17 37.02 -12.58 0.75
CA PRO A 17 35.58 -12.29 0.83
C PRO A 17 34.68 -13.49 0.53
N ALA A 18 35.24 -14.54 -0.08
CA ALA A 18 34.54 -15.81 -0.33
C ALA A 18 34.41 -16.70 0.92
N ILE A 19 35.24 -16.48 1.95
CA ILE A 19 35.28 -17.28 3.18
C ILE A 19 34.62 -16.53 4.35
N ASN A 20 34.77 -15.20 4.38
CA ASN A 20 34.11 -14.32 5.35
C ASN A 20 33.11 -13.41 4.60
N PRO A 21 31.92 -13.94 4.20
CA PRO A 21 30.85 -13.04 3.80
C PRO A 21 30.57 -12.14 4.99
N GLY A 22 30.77 -10.83 4.82
CA GLY A 22 30.40 -9.85 5.84
C GLY A 22 28.94 -10.05 6.27
N PRO A 23 28.56 -9.57 7.47
CA PRO A 23 27.20 -9.72 7.96
C PRO A 23 26.23 -9.34 6.83
N PRO A 24 25.23 -10.18 6.54
CA PRO A 24 24.29 -9.91 5.47
C PRO A 24 23.79 -8.49 5.71
N LYS A 25 24.03 -7.60 4.74
CA LYS A 25 23.43 -6.27 4.77
C LYS A 25 21.96 -6.53 5.01
N GLU A 26 21.44 -6.06 6.15
CA GLU A 26 20.01 -6.06 6.42
C GLU A 26 19.35 -5.53 5.15
N THR A 27 18.74 -6.44 4.41
CA THR A 27 17.90 -6.09 3.30
C THR A 27 16.75 -5.35 3.94
N ALA A 28 16.85 -4.02 3.92
CA ALA A 28 15.72 -3.14 4.16
C ALA A 28 14.53 -3.76 3.41
N PRO A 29 13.37 -3.91 4.05
CA PRO A 29 12.25 -4.64 3.51
C PRO A 29 12.02 -4.16 2.08
N THR A 30 12.14 -5.10 1.14
CA THR A 30 12.02 -4.85 -0.28
C THR A 30 10.61 -4.33 -0.50
N LYS A 31 10.44 -3.00 -0.55
CA LYS A 31 9.19 -2.36 -0.95
C LYS A 31 8.85 -2.98 -2.30
N LYS A 32 7.80 -3.81 -2.34
CA LYS A 32 7.29 -4.41 -3.58
C LYS A 32 7.17 -3.29 -4.60
N ALA A 33 7.87 -3.43 -5.72
CA ALA A 33 7.81 -2.47 -6.80
C ALA A 33 6.35 -2.38 -7.26
N ALA A 34 5.77 -1.19 -7.17
CA ALA A 34 4.38 -0.94 -7.54
C ALA A 34 4.17 -1.24 -9.04
N THR A 35 3.65 -2.42 -9.37
CA THR A 35 3.25 -2.82 -10.73
C THR A 35 1.86 -2.29 -11.10
N GLY A 36 1.51 -1.08 -10.63
CA GLY A 36 0.22 -0.42 -10.87
C GLY A 36 0.24 0.56 -12.05
N PRO A 37 -0.94 0.99 -12.54
CA PRO A 37 -1.07 2.01 -13.59
C PRO A 37 -0.33 3.30 -13.25
N LYS A 38 -0.08 4.15 -14.27
CA LYS A 38 0.54 5.48 -14.08
C LYS A 38 -0.20 6.22 -12.95
N PRO A 39 0.45 6.48 -11.82
CA PRO A 39 -0.18 7.16 -10.71
C PRO A 39 -0.56 8.57 -11.17
N SER A 40 -1.77 9.01 -10.84
CA SER A 40 -2.13 10.42 -10.95
C SER A 40 -1.19 11.23 -10.06
N VAL A 41 -0.51 12.23 -10.61
CA VAL A 41 0.37 13.11 -9.82
C VAL A 41 -0.16 14.53 -9.93
N PHE A 42 -0.80 14.99 -8.87
CA PHE A 42 -1.22 16.38 -8.64
C PHE A 42 -1.28 16.65 -7.14
N SER A 43 -1.26 17.92 -6.75
CA SER A 43 -1.04 18.33 -5.35
C SER A 43 -1.97 17.65 -4.34
N ALA A 44 -3.26 17.49 -4.67
CA ALA A 44 -4.20 16.83 -3.77
C ALA A 44 -3.93 15.31 -3.61
N VAL A 45 -3.43 14.63 -4.65
CA VAL A 45 -3.01 13.22 -4.54
C VAL A 45 -1.75 13.07 -3.69
N GLU A 46 -0.79 13.98 -3.83
CA GLU A 46 0.43 13.96 -3.02
C GLU A 46 0.12 14.21 -1.54
N LYS A 47 -0.73 15.19 -1.23
CA LYS A 47 -1.20 15.42 0.14
C LYS A 47 -1.93 14.19 0.70
N ALA A 48 -2.83 13.60 -0.07
CA ALA A 48 -3.56 12.40 0.36
C ALA A 48 -2.60 11.22 0.59
N LYS A 49 -1.58 11.07 -0.25
CA LYS A 49 -0.54 10.06 -0.09
C LYS A 49 0.22 10.24 1.21
N ASP A 50 0.67 11.46 1.50
CA ASP A 50 1.43 11.75 2.71
C ASP A 50 0.59 11.51 3.97
N LEU A 51 -0.68 11.97 3.98
CA LEU A 51 -1.60 11.74 5.08
C LEU A 51 -1.86 10.25 5.32
N LEU A 52 -2.19 9.50 4.26
CA LEU A 52 -2.51 8.08 4.38
C LEU A 52 -1.28 7.23 4.72
N THR A 53 -0.13 7.51 4.12
CA THR A 53 1.12 6.79 4.42
C THR A 53 1.59 7.04 5.85
N THR A 54 1.42 8.27 6.37
CA THR A 54 1.74 8.58 7.76
C THR A 54 0.77 7.91 8.72
N ALA A 55 -0.53 7.92 8.40
CA ALA A 55 -1.56 7.31 9.23
C ALA A 55 -1.49 5.77 9.24
N SER A 56 -0.97 5.16 8.18
CA SER A 56 -0.90 3.70 8.02
C SER A 56 0.49 3.11 8.22
N GLY A 57 1.50 3.92 8.59
CA GLY A 57 2.91 3.52 8.57
C GLY A 57 3.26 2.35 9.51
N ASP A 58 2.60 2.29 10.67
CA ASP A 58 2.80 1.26 11.69
C ASP A 58 1.49 0.49 12.00
N VAL A 59 0.49 0.61 11.12
CA VAL A 59 -0.83 -0.01 11.31
C VAL A 59 -0.95 -1.17 10.34
N TYR A 60 -1.23 -2.34 10.91
CA TYR A 60 -1.49 -3.57 10.17
C TYR A 60 -2.96 -3.89 10.27
N LEU A 61 -3.51 -4.50 9.21
CA LEU A 61 -4.87 -4.99 9.30
C LEU A 61 -4.85 -6.29 10.10
N THR A 62 -5.36 -6.23 11.33
CA THR A 62 -5.43 -7.39 12.24
C THR A 62 -6.15 -8.53 11.55
N SER A 63 -5.38 -9.54 11.16
CA SER A 63 -5.82 -10.74 10.46
C SER A 63 -4.81 -11.84 10.75
N GLU A 64 -5.05 -13.06 10.29
CA GLU A 64 -4.10 -14.15 10.55
C GLU A 64 -2.69 -13.89 10.00
N SER A 65 -2.56 -13.01 9.01
CA SER A 65 -1.30 -12.69 8.35
C SER A 65 -0.76 -11.29 8.62
N ASP A 66 -1.46 -10.46 9.41
CA ASP A 66 -1.09 -9.07 9.75
C ASP A 66 -0.49 -8.29 8.56
N GLU A 67 -1.27 -8.16 7.47
CA GLU A 67 -0.79 -7.54 6.23
C GLU A 67 -0.82 -5.99 6.31
N PRO A 68 0.25 -5.30 5.86
CA PRO A 68 0.32 -3.85 5.90
C PRO A 68 -0.64 -3.20 4.90
N PHE A 69 -0.96 -1.94 5.14
CA PHE A 69 -1.68 -1.12 4.16
C PHE A 69 -0.74 -0.60 3.06
N GLU A 70 -1.08 -0.88 1.81
CA GLU A 70 -0.40 -0.38 0.61
C GLU A 70 -1.15 0.82 0.03
N TRP A 71 -0.44 1.92 -0.25
CA TRP A 71 -1.00 3.06 -0.96
C TRP A 71 -1.36 2.70 -2.40
N ILE A 72 -2.56 3.11 -2.83
CA ILE A 72 -3.05 2.94 -4.19
C ILE A 72 -3.68 4.23 -4.73
N ASN A 73 -3.54 4.46 -6.03
CA ASN A 73 -4.24 5.53 -6.72
C ASN A 73 -4.57 5.17 -8.18
N ALA A 74 -5.63 5.77 -8.71
CA ALA A 74 -6.07 5.62 -10.08
C ALA A 74 -6.73 6.89 -10.62
N ASP A 75 -6.49 7.22 -11.90
CA ASP A 75 -7.18 8.30 -12.59
C ASP A 75 -8.67 7.96 -12.77
N ILE A 76 -9.56 8.92 -12.48
CA ILE A 76 -10.99 8.77 -12.73
C ILE A 76 -11.58 10.01 -13.41
N LYS A 77 -12.55 9.79 -14.29
CA LYS A 77 -13.34 10.88 -14.90
C LYS A 77 -14.70 11.07 -14.24
N LYS A 78 -15.25 9.99 -13.67
CA LYS A 78 -16.52 10.01 -12.94
C LYS A 78 -16.33 10.71 -11.59
N ALA A 79 -17.43 11.29 -11.08
CA ALA A 79 -17.47 11.93 -9.76
C ALA A 79 -17.95 10.96 -8.65
N GLN A 80 -18.00 9.66 -8.94
CA GLN A 80 -18.52 8.66 -8.02
C GLN A 80 -17.54 7.51 -7.93
N LEU A 81 -17.41 6.96 -6.72
CA LEU A 81 -16.61 5.78 -6.50
C LEU A 81 -17.22 4.56 -7.21
N PRO A 82 -16.39 3.59 -7.63
CA PRO A 82 -16.85 2.36 -8.26
C PRO A 82 -17.89 1.64 -7.39
N ILE A 83 -18.88 1.02 -8.02
CA ILE A 83 -19.91 0.23 -7.33
C ILE A 83 -19.86 -1.25 -7.69
N THR A 84 -19.10 -1.63 -8.72
CA THR A 84 -18.92 -3.03 -9.13
C THR A 84 -17.45 -3.43 -9.20
N ALA A 85 -17.19 -4.74 -9.13
CA ALA A 85 -15.84 -5.29 -9.24
C ALA A 85 -15.25 -5.04 -10.64
N GLU A 86 -16.07 -5.05 -11.69
CA GLU A 86 -15.64 -4.73 -13.05
C GLU A 86 -15.09 -3.31 -13.15
N GLU A 87 -15.74 -2.33 -12.50
CA GLU A 87 -15.26 -0.95 -12.49
C GLU A 87 -13.91 -0.82 -11.75
N LEU A 88 -13.75 -1.52 -10.61
CA LEU A 88 -12.49 -1.59 -9.88
C LEU A 88 -11.37 -2.21 -10.73
N HIS A 89 -11.69 -3.24 -11.52
CA HIS A 89 -10.74 -3.91 -12.40
C HIS A 89 -10.36 -3.02 -13.60
N GLN A 90 -11.31 -2.31 -14.20
CA GLN A 90 -11.04 -1.35 -15.27
C GLN A 90 -10.09 -0.24 -14.83
N LEU A 91 -10.19 0.17 -13.56
CA LEU A 91 -9.27 1.12 -12.92
C LEU A 91 -7.95 0.47 -12.45
N LYS A 92 -7.79 -0.84 -12.66
CA LYS A 92 -6.64 -1.66 -12.24
C LYS A 92 -6.36 -1.60 -10.73
N LEU A 93 -7.42 -1.39 -9.93
CA LEU A 93 -7.35 -1.44 -8.47
C LEU A 93 -7.40 -2.87 -7.95
N ILE A 94 -8.07 -3.76 -8.70
CA ILE A 94 -8.11 -5.20 -8.45
C ILE A 94 -7.64 -6.00 -9.67
N PRO A 95 -7.06 -7.19 -9.45
CA PRO A 95 -6.72 -8.10 -10.52
C PRO A 95 -7.99 -8.79 -11.07
N LYS A 96 -7.90 -9.42 -12.24
CA LYS A 96 -9.08 -9.91 -12.98
C LYS A 96 -9.76 -11.09 -12.28
N GLU A 97 -9.00 -11.84 -11.50
CA GLU A 97 -9.42 -13.04 -10.79
C GLU A 97 -10.46 -12.72 -9.72
N LEU A 98 -10.46 -11.50 -9.17
CA LEU A 98 -11.46 -11.03 -8.22
C LEU A 98 -12.74 -10.50 -8.89
N VAL A 99 -12.79 -10.47 -10.22
CA VAL A 99 -13.98 -10.05 -10.96
C VAL A 99 -14.96 -11.22 -11.03
N GLY A 100 -16.08 -11.10 -10.32
CA GLY A 100 -17.09 -12.15 -10.16
C GLY A 100 -17.16 -12.72 -8.75
N GLU A 101 -16.19 -12.38 -7.89
CA GLU A 101 -16.24 -12.66 -6.44
C GLU A 101 -17.29 -11.79 -5.75
N GLU A 102 -17.70 -12.21 -4.55
CA GLU A 102 -18.63 -11.42 -3.74
C GLU A 102 -17.99 -10.06 -3.36
N LEU A 103 -18.65 -8.97 -3.79
CA LEU A 103 -18.25 -7.61 -3.45
C LEU A 103 -19.15 -7.07 -2.33
N LYS A 104 -18.56 -6.83 -1.17
CA LYS A 104 -19.23 -6.13 -0.06
C LYS A 104 -18.68 -4.71 0.05
N ILE A 105 -19.57 -3.72 0.09
CA ILE A 105 -19.22 -2.31 0.26
C ILE A 105 -19.69 -1.85 1.64
N LYS A 106 -18.79 -1.30 2.43
CA LYS A 106 -19.04 -0.78 3.78
C LYS A 106 -18.56 0.66 3.93
N SER A 107 -19.03 1.35 4.96
CA SER A 107 -18.45 2.64 5.34
C SER A 107 -17.14 2.44 6.10
N ILE A 108 -16.29 3.48 6.09
CA ILE A 108 -15.04 3.47 6.87
C ILE A 108 -15.33 3.27 8.35
N ASP A 109 -16.29 4.01 8.91
CA ASP A 109 -16.60 3.95 10.34
C ASP A 109 -17.21 2.59 10.75
N GLU A 110 -17.84 1.85 9.83
CA GLU A 110 -18.37 0.52 10.13
C GLU A 110 -17.27 -0.54 10.19
N PHE A 111 -16.25 -0.42 9.33
CA PHE A 111 -15.17 -1.40 9.20
C PHE A 111 -14.00 -1.13 10.16
N LEU A 112 -13.53 0.12 10.24
CA LEU A 112 -12.41 0.53 11.08
C LEU A 112 -12.90 1.03 12.46
N LYS A 113 -13.48 0.11 13.25
CA LYS A 113 -14.03 0.43 14.58
C LYS A 113 -13.00 0.46 15.69
N GLU A 114 -11.89 -0.25 15.53
CA GLU A 114 -10.86 -0.37 16.56
C GLU A 114 -10.07 0.93 16.69
N ASP A 115 -9.63 1.20 17.92
CA ASP A 115 -8.88 2.41 18.26
C ASP A 115 -7.58 2.53 17.47
N ASP A 116 -6.99 1.41 17.09
CA ASP A 116 -5.73 1.33 16.33
C ASP A 116 -5.87 1.95 14.92
N TYR A 117 -7.09 1.98 14.37
CA TYR A 117 -7.34 2.54 13.04
C TYR A 117 -7.78 4.01 13.05
N LYS A 118 -7.87 4.66 14.22
CA LYS A 118 -8.34 6.06 14.36
C LYS A 118 -7.59 7.04 13.47
N ASN A 119 -6.28 6.87 13.33
CA ASN A 119 -5.45 7.74 12.50
C ASN A 119 -5.80 7.60 11.01
N ILE A 120 -6.07 6.38 10.55
CA ILE A 120 -6.50 6.12 9.16
C ILE A 120 -7.86 6.77 8.90
N VAL A 121 -8.82 6.59 9.82
CA VAL A 121 -10.15 7.21 9.73
C VAL A 121 -10.03 8.74 9.69
N ALA A 122 -9.18 9.32 10.55
CA ALA A 122 -8.94 10.76 10.59
C ALA A 122 -8.33 11.29 9.28
N ALA A 123 -7.36 10.58 8.70
CA ALA A 123 -6.76 10.94 7.42
C ALA A 123 -7.79 10.95 6.29
N PHE A 124 -8.66 9.94 6.21
CA PHE A 124 -9.75 9.92 5.21
C PHE A 124 -10.75 11.06 5.44
N LYS A 125 -11.11 11.37 6.69
CA LYS A 125 -11.97 12.51 7.01
C LYS A 125 -11.34 13.84 6.64
N GLU A 126 -10.02 13.98 6.77
CA GLU A 126 -9.30 15.18 6.36
C GLU A 126 -9.29 15.34 4.83
N ILE A 127 -9.06 14.26 4.09
CA ILE A 127 -9.14 14.26 2.62
C ILE A 127 -10.57 14.62 2.14
N GLN A 128 -11.60 14.11 2.82
CA GLN A 128 -13.00 14.44 2.55
C GLN A 128 -13.37 15.91 2.85
N LYS A 129 -12.64 16.63 3.72
CA LYS A 129 -12.92 18.07 3.89
C LYS A 129 -12.67 18.86 2.60
N GLU A 130 -11.75 18.38 1.77
CA GLU A 130 -11.41 19.01 0.50
C GLU A 130 -12.22 18.46 -0.69
N SER A 131 -12.93 17.33 -0.51
CA SER A 131 -13.64 16.60 -1.56
C SER A 131 -15.05 16.20 -1.10
N SER A 132 -16.07 16.51 -1.90
CA SER A 132 -17.48 16.29 -1.51
C SER A 132 -17.91 14.82 -1.49
N ASP A 133 -17.02 13.87 -1.80
CA ASP A 133 -17.36 12.47 -2.02
C ASP A 133 -17.03 11.59 -0.80
N GLU A 134 -17.96 10.73 -0.42
CA GLU A 134 -17.81 9.79 0.69
C GLU A 134 -16.73 8.72 0.39
N SER A 135 -15.96 8.36 1.40
CA SER A 135 -15.03 7.23 1.32
C SER A 135 -15.75 5.91 1.56
N LYS A 136 -15.31 4.85 0.87
CA LYS A 136 -15.91 3.51 0.95
C LYS A 136 -14.85 2.44 1.16
N VAL A 137 -15.23 1.38 1.86
CA VAL A 137 -14.45 0.16 2.04
C VAL A 137 -15.04 -0.93 1.16
N TYR A 138 -14.20 -1.58 0.37
CA TYR A 138 -14.55 -2.67 -0.52
C TYR A 138 -13.87 -3.94 -0.02
N LEU A 139 -14.66 -4.99 0.13
CA LEU A 139 -14.21 -6.32 0.55
C LEU A 139 -14.50 -7.28 -0.61
N LEU A 140 -13.46 -7.91 -1.15
CA LEU A 140 -13.56 -8.85 -2.26
C LEU A 140 -12.95 -10.20 -1.92
N GLY A 141 -13.73 -11.27 -2.09
CA GLY A 141 -13.32 -12.65 -1.82
C GLY A 141 -13.96 -13.22 -0.55
N ASP A 142 -13.72 -14.51 -0.32
CA ASP A 142 -14.34 -15.28 0.77
C ASP A 142 -13.33 -15.63 1.87
N VAL A 143 -12.32 -16.45 1.57
CA VAL A 143 -11.26 -16.86 2.52
C VAL A 143 -10.14 -15.82 2.62
N SER A 144 -9.74 -15.27 1.47
CA SER A 144 -8.72 -14.22 1.37
C SER A 144 -9.39 -12.96 0.82
N ILE A 145 -9.78 -12.08 1.73
CA ILE A 145 -10.57 -10.90 1.45
C ILE A 145 -9.62 -9.75 1.13
N THR A 146 -9.60 -9.30 -0.12
CA THR A 146 -8.91 -8.05 -0.49
C THR A 146 -9.70 -6.87 0.03
N VAL A 147 -9.07 -6.05 0.86
CA VAL A 147 -9.66 -4.85 1.44
C VAL A 147 -9.13 -3.63 0.71
N LEU A 148 -10.04 -2.80 0.17
CA LEU A 148 -9.70 -1.51 -0.43
C LEU A 148 -10.46 -0.41 0.29
N ILE A 149 -9.77 0.61 0.77
CA ILE A 149 -10.37 1.80 1.36
C ILE A 149 -10.12 2.95 0.42
N LEU A 150 -11.16 3.43 -0.27
CA LEU A 150 -11.04 4.37 -1.37
C LEU A 150 -11.79 5.68 -1.10
N CYS A 151 -11.25 6.78 -1.59
CA CYS A 151 -11.92 8.07 -1.68
C CYS A 151 -11.55 8.77 -3.00
N ILE A 152 -12.33 9.79 -3.38
CA ILE A 152 -12.03 10.63 -4.55
C ILE A 152 -11.38 11.91 -4.08
N VAL A 153 -10.28 12.27 -4.74
CA VAL A 153 -9.66 13.60 -4.63
C VAL A 153 -9.83 14.34 -5.95
N GLN A 154 -10.13 15.63 -5.84
CA GLN A 154 -10.26 16.52 -6.98
C GLN A 154 -9.30 17.69 -6.82
N ASP A 155 -8.56 17.99 -7.88
CA ASP A 155 -7.79 19.23 -7.94
C ASP A 155 -8.71 20.40 -8.28
N LYS A 156 -8.69 21.43 -7.40
CA LYS A 156 -9.47 22.65 -7.58
C LYS A 156 -9.02 23.46 -8.79
N GLN A 157 -7.73 23.37 -9.16
CA GLN A 157 -7.16 24.16 -10.25
C GLN A 157 -7.34 23.49 -11.62
N SER A 158 -7.03 22.20 -11.74
CA SER A 158 -7.08 21.49 -13.02
C SER A 158 -8.37 20.70 -13.27
N SER A 159 -9.30 20.68 -12.32
CA SER A 159 -10.52 19.84 -12.35
C SER A 159 -10.25 18.36 -12.58
N LYS A 160 -9.01 17.91 -12.38
CA LYS A 160 -8.62 16.50 -12.46
C LYS A 160 -9.14 15.78 -11.22
N LYS A 161 -9.57 14.54 -11.41
CA LYS A 161 -10.02 13.66 -10.33
C LYS A 161 -9.19 12.39 -10.32
N ALA A 162 -8.92 11.89 -9.13
CA ALA A 162 -8.30 10.60 -8.93
C ALA A 162 -8.96 9.89 -7.76
N ILE A 163 -8.99 8.57 -7.82
CA ILE A 163 -9.23 7.72 -6.67
C ILE A 163 -7.91 7.53 -5.96
N VAL A 164 -7.94 7.67 -4.64
CA VAL A 164 -6.81 7.39 -3.76
C VAL A 164 -7.28 6.51 -2.62
N GLY A 165 -6.37 5.74 -2.04
CA GLY A 165 -6.76 4.83 -0.99
C GLY A 165 -5.66 3.95 -0.45
N LEU A 166 -6.09 3.03 0.38
CA LEU A 166 -5.27 1.98 0.97
C LEU A 166 -5.79 0.61 0.53
N LYS A 167 -4.87 -0.31 0.27
CA LYS A 167 -5.15 -1.72 -0.01
C LYS A 167 -4.52 -2.57 1.08
N SER A 168 -5.23 -3.57 1.56
CA SER A 168 -4.67 -4.60 2.44
C SER A 168 -5.35 -5.94 2.11
N LEU A 169 -4.92 -7.00 2.79
CA LEU A 169 -5.46 -8.34 2.66
C LEU A 169 -5.88 -8.85 4.03
N LEU A 170 -7.10 -9.37 4.11
CA LEU A 170 -7.65 -9.95 5.31
C LEU A 170 -7.84 -11.45 5.07
N VAL A 171 -7.10 -12.28 5.80
CA VAL A 171 -7.24 -13.73 5.77
C VAL A 171 -8.12 -14.16 6.95
N GLN A 172 -9.18 -14.91 6.67
CA GLN A 172 -10.06 -15.53 7.68
C GLN A 172 -9.88 -17.05 7.64
N SER A 173 -9.69 -17.68 8.80
CA SER A 173 -9.73 -19.14 8.99
C SER A 173 -11.05 -19.65 9.56
#